data_AF-A0A6L7X387-F1
#
_entry.id   AF-A0A6L7X387-F1
#
_cell.length_a   1.000
_cell.length_b   1.000
_cell.length_c   1.000
_cell.angle_alpha   90.00
_cell.angle_beta   90.00
_cell.angle_gamma   90.00
#
_symmetry.space_group_name_H-M   'P 1'
#
loop_
_entity.id
_entity.type
_entity.pdbx_description
1 polymer ?
#
loop_
_entity_poly.entity_id
_entity_poly.type
_entity_poly.pdbx_seq_one_letter_code
_entity_poly.pdbx_strand_id
1 'polypeptide(L)' 'MGALRSAALALEFGFIVGTFMVAGILGGRWIDDRLGTAPFVLLGGIFLALASSVYVMYLIFSWQRGGNR' A
#
# COMPACT_ATOMS: atom_id res chain seq x y z
N MET A 1 0.43 -3.11 29.85
CA MET A 1 -0.56 -2.90 28.77
C MET A 1 -0.03 -2.15 27.53
N GLY A 2 1.18 -1.56 27.54
CA GLY A 2 1.71 -0.84 26.36
C GLY A 2 2.12 -1.72 25.17
N ALA A 3 2.77 -2.87 25.44
CA ALA A 3 3.28 -3.76 24.40
C ALA A 3 2.20 -4.35 23.47
N LEU A 4 1.00 -4.59 24.02
CA LEU A 4 -0.12 -5.13 23.24
C LEU A 4 -0.68 -4.10 22.25
N ARG A 5 -0.71 -2.82 22.63
CA ARG A 5 -1.15 -1.72 21.75
C ARG A 5 -0.15 -1.47 20.64
N SER A 6 1.15 -1.50 20.93
CA SER A 6 2.19 -1.38 19.90
C SER A 6 2.18 -2.56 18.93
N ALA A 7 1.93 -3.77 19.43
CA ALA A 7 1.78 -4.96 18.60
C ALA A 7 0.54 -4.87 17.68
N ALA A 8 -0.59 -4.38 18.21
CA ALA A 8 -1.81 -4.18 17.42
C ALA A 8 -1.62 -3.14 16.30
N LEU A 9 -0.97 -2.02 16.59
CA LEU A 9 -0.64 -1.01 15.58
C LEU A 9 0.29 -1.58 14.50
N ALA A 10 1.35 -2.29 14.90
CA ALA A 10 2.27 -2.92 13.95
C ALA A 10 1.55 -3.93 13.05
N LEU A 11 0.60 -4.70 13.60
CA LEU A 11 -0.22 -5.63 12.83
C LEU A 11 -1.12 -4.90 11.83
N GLU A 12 -1.77 -3.80 12.24
CA GLU A 12 -2.64 -3.00 11.38
C GLU A 12 -1.87 -2.40 10.20
N PHE A 13 -0.68 -1.83 10.46
CA PHE A 13 0.22 -1.37 9.40
C PHE A 13 0.66 -2.50 8.47
N GLY A 14 1.05 -3.64 9.03
CA GLY A 14 1.44 -4.81 8.25
C GLY A 14 0.30 -5.33 7.37
N PHE A 15 -0.93 -5.33 7.86
CA PHE A 15 -2.11 -5.75 7.11
C PHE A 15 -2.39 -4.80 5.95
N ILE A 16 -2.37 -3.48 6.19
CA ILE A 16 -2.61 -2.48 5.14
C ILE A 16 -1.56 -2.62 4.03
N VAL A 17 -0.27 -2.62 4.39
CA VAL A 17 0.83 -2.74 3.42
C VAL A 17 0.75 -4.09 2.69
N GLY A 18 0.51 -5.17 3.41
CA GLY A 18 0.37 -6.51 2.87
C GLY A 18 -0.77 -6.60 1.85
N THR A 19 -1.96 -6.08 2.18
CA THR A 19 -3.12 -6.10 1.28
C THR A 19 -2.86 -5.30 0.01
N PHE A 20 -2.32 -4.08 0.10
CA PHE A 20 -2.00 -3.28 -1.09
C PHE A 20 -0.92 -3.92 -1.95
N MET A 21 0.10 -4.51 -1.34
CA MET A 21 1.17 -5.19 -2.06
C MET A 21 0.66 -6.45 -2.76
N VAL A 22 -0.10 -7.29 -2.06
CA VAL A 22 -0.71 -8.50 -2.63
C VAL A 22 -1.67 -8.14 -3.77
N ALA A 23 -2.52 -7.13 -3.58
CA ALA A 23 -3.43 -6.65 -4.62
C ALA A 23 -2.69 -6.08 -5.83
N GLY A 24 -1.62 -5.30 -5.62
CA GLY A 24 -0.79 -4.75 -6.70
C GLY A 24 -0.04 -5.84 -7.48
N ILE A 25 0.48 -6.86 -6.79
CA ILE A 25 1.17 -7.99 -7.44
C ILE A 25 0.18 -8.86 -8.21
N LEU A 26 -0.92 -9.30 -7.59
CA LEU A 26 -1.93 -10.12 -8.25
C LEU A 26 -2.59 -9.37 -9.41
N GLY A 27 -2.94 -8.11 -9.21
CA GLY A 27 -3.53 -7.26 -10.25
C GLY A 27 -2.56 -7.02 -11.40
N GLY A 28 -1.30 -6.66 -11.09
CA GLY A 28 -0.27 -6.45 -12.11
C GLY A 28 0.03 -7.71 -12.92
N ARG A 29 0.13 -8.86 -12.24
CA ARG A 29 0.38 -10.15 -12.89
C ARG A 29 -0.80 -10.63 -13.74
N TRP A 30 -2.04 -10.42 -13.27
CA TRP A 30 -3.24 -10.77 -14.03
C TRP A 30 -3.36 -9.95 -15.33
N ILE A 31 -3.01 -8.65 -15.27
CA ILE A 31 -3.00 -7.79 -16.45
C ILE A 31 -1.85 -8.18 -17.40
N ASP A 32 -0.65 -8.48 -16.88
CA ASP A 32 0.49 -8.93 -17.69
C ASP A 32 0.19 -10.26 -18.43
N ASP A 33 -0.45 -11.22 -17.78
CA ASP A 33 -0.86 -12.50 -18.41
C ASP A 33 -1.89 -12.29 -19.53
N ARG A 34 -2.74 -11.25 -19.43
CA ARG A 34 -3.77 -10.95 -20.43
C ARG A 34 -3.22 -10.20 -21.64
N LEU A 35 -2.21 -9.35 -21.43
CA LEU A 35 -1.61 -8.49 -22.48
C LEU A 35 -0.33 -9.08 -23.09
N GLY A 36 0.24 -10.13 -22.49
CA GLY A 36 1.49 -10.75 -22.96
C GLY A 36 2.72 -9.86 -22.77
N THR A 37 2.62 -8.80 -21.97
CA THR A 37 3.66 -7.76 -21.75
C THR A 37 4.56 -8.02 -20.55
N ALA A 38 4.66 -9.28 -20.10
CA ALA A 38 5.52 -9.62 -18.96
C ALA A 38 6.96 -9.12 -19.20
N PRO A 39 7.55 -8.28 -18.30
CA PRO A 39 7.12 -7.96 -16.94
C PRO A 39 6.80 -6.46 -16.70
N PHE A 40 6.35 -5.72 -17.72
CA PHE A 40 6.20 -4.26 -17.63
C PHE A 40 5.05 -3.82 -16.72
N VAL A 41 3.91 -4.53 -16.73
CA VAL A 41 2.77 -4.16 -15.88
C VAL A 41 3.00 -4.56 -14.43
N LEU A 42 3.72 -5.66 -14.18
CA LEU A 42 4.15 -6.01 -12.83
C LEU A 42 5.10 -4.95 -12.22
N LEU A 43 6.08 -4.48 -13.01
CA LEU A 43 6.93 -3.35 -12.61
C LEU A 43 6.10 -2.07 -12.36
N GLY A 44 5.18 -1.75 -13.27
CA GLY A 44 4.25 -0.62 -13.11
C GLY A 44 3.37 -0.73 -11.86
N GLY A 45 2.88 -1.93 -11.55
CA GLY A 45 2.07 -2.22 -10.37
C GLY A 45 2.85 -2.05 -9.07
N ILE A 46 4.13 -2.44 -9.04
CA ILE A 46 5.01 -2.22 -7.88
C ILE A 46 5.25 -0.71 -7.68
N PHE A 47 5.58 0.02 -8.74
CA PHE A 47 5.77 1.47 -8.67
C PHE A 47 4.50 2.20 -8.22
N LEU A 48 3.33 1.78 -8.73
CA LEU A 48 2.04 2.33 -8.32
C LEU A 48 1.72 2.01 -6.86
N ALA A 49 1.97 0.79 -6.39
CA ALA A 49 1.75 0.39 -4.99
C ALA A 49 2.65 1.18 -4.02
N LEU A 50 3.90 1.42 -4.41
CA LEU A 50 4.82 2.29 -3.67
C LEU A 50 4.32 3.74 -3.64
N ALA A 51 3.99 4.30 -4.80
CA ALA A 51 3.49 5.67 -4.91
C ALA A 51 2.18 5.87 -4.14
N SER A 52 1.25 4.92 -4.22
CA SER A 52 -0.02 4.97 -3.49
C SER A 52 0.20 4.92 -1.97
N SER A 53 1.15 4.10 -1.50
CA SER A 53 1.48 4.01 -0.08
C SER A 53 2.03 5.34 0.47
N VAL A 54 2.92 5.99 -0.27
CA VAL A 54 3.45 7.32 0.09
C VAL A 54 2.34 8.37 0.04
N TYR A 55 1.47 8.32 -0.97
CA TYR A 55 0.34 9.24 -1.12
C TYR A 55 -0.65 9.13 0.04
N VAL A 56 -1.01 7.91 0.46
CA VAL A 56 -1.90 7.68 1.61
C VAL A 56 -1.26 8.17 2.90
N MET A 57 0.05 7.96 3.10
CA MET A 57 0.78 8.49 4.25
C MET A 57 0.72 10.02 4.28
N TYR A 58 0.94 10.67 3.14
CA TYR A 58 0.84 12.12 3.01
C TYR A 58 -0.59 12.62 3.28
N LEU A 59 -1.59 11.91 2.77
CA LEU A 59 -2.99 12.22 3.02
C LEU A 59 -3.28 12.18 4.53
N ILE A 60 -2.97 11.07 5.21
CA ILE A 60 -3.18 10.93 6.66
C ILE A 60 -2.48 12.06 7.43
N PHE A 61 -1.25 12.39 7.04
CA PHE A 61 -0.51 13.48 7.69
C PHE A 61 -1.13 14.86 7.43
N SER A 62 -1.62 15.10 6.22
CA SER A 62 -2.32 16.35 5.87
C SER A 62 -3.64 16.51 6.63
N TRP A 63 -4.38 15.41 6.83
CA TRP A 63 -5.61 15.38 7.61
C TRP A 63 -5.34 15.69 9.10
N GLN A 64 -4.20 15.25 9.64
CA GLN A 64 -3.79 15.60 11.01
C GLN A 64 -3.45 17.08 11.18
N ARG A 65 -2.97 17.77 10.13
CA ARG A 65 -2.71 19.21 10.19
C ARG A 65 -3.97 20.08 10.08
N GLY A 66 -5.05 19.54 9.51
CA GLY A 66 -6.32 20.28 9.34
C GLY A 66 -7.21 20.32 10.58
N GLY A 67 -7.03 19.40 11.54
CA GLY A 67 -7.87 19.30 12.75
C GLY A 67 -7.44 20.17 13.92
N ASN A 68 -6.45 21.06 13.75
CA ASN A 68 -5.96 21.96 14.81
C ASN A 68 -6.16 23.43 14.43
N ARG A 69 -7.40 23.81 14.14
CA ARG A 69 -7.91 25.19 14.14
C ARG A 69 -9.34 25.20 14.68
#